data_AF-A0A8X6VBP4-F1
#
_entry.id   AF-A0A8X6VBP4-F1
#
_cell.length_a   1.000
_cell.length_b   1.000
_cell.length_c   1.000
_cell.angle_alpha   90.00
_cell.angle_beta   90.00
_cell.angle_gamma   90.00
#
_symmetry.space_group_name_H-M   'P 1'
#
loop_
_entity.id
_entity.type
_entity.pdbx_description
1 polymer ?
#
loop_
_entity_poly.entity_id
_entity_poly.type
_entity_poly.pdbx_seq_one_letter_code
_entity_poly.pdbx_strand_id
1 'polypeptide(L)'
;MDKILTTARDLELEVNEDDIEELIMGHEDELTTEELQEILNEEHQETQRNVSPSEQEEDERGPMPTSAFKDLLKKWEDVRAMVLEWHPYQADVSRFVDIYNNNAINYFRKILKKIEKQSTLDMFFNAP
;
A
#
# COMPACT_ATOMS: atom_id res chain seq x y z
N MET A 1 -14.16 -11.44 32.20
CA MET A 1 -15.46 -12.05 31.88
C MET A 1 -16.60 -11.55 32.75
N ASP A 2 -16.63 -11.85 34.05
CA ASP A 2 -17.81 -11.67 34.91
C ASP A 2 -18.41 -10.27 34.92
N LYS A 3 -17.57 -9.23 34.96
CA LYS A 3 -18.02 -7.83 34.93
C LYS A 3 -18.74 -7.45 33.62
N ILE A 4 -18.30 -8.00 32.49
CA ILE A 4 -18.90 -7.75 31.17
C ILE A 4 -20.24 -8.47 31.06
N LEU A 5 -20.30 -9.75 31.46
CA LEU A 5 -21.55 -10.53 31.51
C LEU A 5 -22.61 -9.90 32.43
N THR A 6 -22.17 -9.37 33.57
CA THR A 6 -23.07 -8.68 34.51
C THR A 6 -23.61 -7.38 33.90
N THR A 7 -22.75 -6.60 33.23
CA THR A 7 -23.14 -5.35 32.56
C THR A 7 -24.07 -5.61 31.37
N ALA A 8 -23.81 -6.65 30.57
CA ALA A 8 -24.66 -7.06 29.47
C ALA A 8 -26.06 -7.47 29.96
N ARG A 9 -26.13 -8.22 31.06
CA ARG A 9 -27.40 -8.59 31.72
C ARG A 9 -28.17 -7.37 32.23
N ASP A 10 -27.48 -6.40 32.82
CA ASP A 10 -28.10 -5.14 33.30
C ASP A 10 -28.63 -4.27 32.15
N LEU A 11 -28.05 -4.42 30.95
CA LEU A 11 -28.49 -3.78 29.71
C LEU A 11 -29.49 -4.64 28.91
N GLU A 12 -29.98 -5.76 29.48
CA GLU A 12 -30.86 -6.73 28.83
C GLU A 12 -30.32 -7.29 27.49
N LEU A 13 -29.00 -7.34 27.35
CA LEU A 13 -28.31 -7.92 26.20
C LEU A 13 -28.05 -9.40 26.45
N GLU A 14 -28.44 -10.25 25.50
CA GLU A 14 -28.07 -11.67 25.48
C GLU A 14 -26.70 -11.79 24.83
N VAL A 15 -25.68 -12.07 25.65
CA VAL A 15 -24.29 -12.19 25.22
C VAL A 15 -23.72 -13.46 25.84
N ASN A 16 -23.15 -14.33 25.01
CA ASN A 16 -22.50 -15.56 25.44
C ASN A 16 -20.97 -15.38 25.58
N GLU A 17 -20.28 -16.41 26.03
CA GLU A 17 -18.82 -16.35 26.27
C GLU A 17 -18.04 -16.21 24.95
N ASP A 18 -18.49 -16.90 23.90
CA ASP A 18 -17.89 -16.85 22.55
C ASP A 18 -18.02 -15.44 21.94
N ASP A 19 -19.15 -14.76 22.13
CA ASP A 19 -19.37 -13.38 21.67
C ASP A 19 -18.37 -12.40 22.31
N ILE A 20 -18.00 -12.65 23.57
CA ILE A 20 -17.03 -11.81 24.31
C ILE A 20 -15.61 -12.14 23.86
N GLU A 21 -15.28 -13.40 23.60
CA GLU A 21 -13.98 -13.79 23.04
C GLU A 21 -13.77 -13.17 21.65
N GLU A 22 -14.78 -13.20 20.78
CA GLU A 22 -14.72 -12.54 19.46
C GLU A 22 -14.46 -11.04 19.58
N LEU A 23 -15.18 -10.36 20.49
CA LEU A 23 -14.99 -8.93 20.78
C LEU A 23 -13.59 -8.61 21.31
N ILE A 24 -13.01 -9.47 22.15
CA ILE A 24 -11.67 -9.26 22.71
C ILE A 24 -10.60 -9.48 21.63
N MET A 25 -10.71 -10.54 20.83
CA MET A 25 -9.76 -10.82 19.76
C MET A 25 -9.81 -9.73 18.67
N GLY A 26 -10.99 -9.23 18.30
CA GLY A 26 -11.11 -8.14 17.33
C GLY A 26 -10.41 -6.85 17.78
N HIS A 27 -10.40 -6.58 19.08
CA HIS A 27 -9.75 -5.40 19.66
C HIS A 27 -8.22 -5.58 19.83
N GLU A 28 -7.68 -6.80 19.82
CA GLU A 28 -6.23 -7.03 19.87
C GLU A 28 -5.52 -6.65 18.57
N ASP A 29 -6.22 -6.73 17.42
CA ASP A 29 -5.70 -6.39 16.10
C ASP A 29 -6.02 -4.94 15.67
N GLU A 30 -6.81 -4.21 16.45
CA GLU A 30 -7.12 -2.79 16.19
C GLU A 30 -5.96 -1.89 16.62
N LEU A 31 -5.49 -1.04 15.70
CA LEU A 31 -4.48 -0.02 15.99
C LEU A 31 -4.99 0.92 17.09
N THR A 32 -4.14 1.22 18.06
CA THR A 32 -4.51 2.18 19.11
C THR A 32 -4.65 3.58 18.52
N THR A 33 -5.37 4.46 19.23
CA THR A 33 -5.53 5.85 18.81
C THR A 33 -4.19 6.57 18.68
N GLU A 34 -3.20 6.21 19.51
CA GLU A 34 -1.84 6.73 19.42
C GLU A 34 -1.09 6.25 18.17
N GLU A 35 -1.21 4.97 17.80
CA GLU A 35 -0.58 4.40 16.60
C GLU A 35 -1.17 5.02 15.32
N LEU A 36 -2.48 5.23 15.27
CA LEU A 36 -3.14 5.94 14.17
C LEU A 36 -2.68 7.40 14.06
N GLN A 37 -2.47 8.07 15.20
CA GLN A 37 -1.98 9.45 15.24
C GLN A 37 -0.53 9.55 14.77
N GLU A 38 0.30 8.55 15.08
CA GLU A 38 1.69 8.46 14.59
C GLU A 38 1.72 8.27 13.07
N ILE A 39 0.94 7.32 12.53
CA ILE A 39 0.82 7.08 11.09
C ILE A 39 0.36 8.35 10.35
N LEU A 40 -0.65 9.05 10.88
CA LEU A 40 -1.15 10.30 10.28
C LEU A 40 -0.08 11.41 10.29
N ASN A 41 0.72 11.50 11.35
CA ASN A 41 1.79 12.48 11.44
C ASN A 41 2.95 12.17 10.48
N GLU A 42 3.32 10.88 10.35
CA GLU A 42 4.33 10.43 9.39
C GLU A 42 3.90 10.71 7.95
N GLU A 43 2.65 10.38 7.60
CA GLU A 43 2.08 10.64 6.27
C GLU A 43 2.06 12.15 5.96
N HIS A 44 1.69 12.99 6.94
CA HIS A 44 1.70 14.45 6.79
C HIS A 44 3.11 15.00 6.58
N GLN A 45 4.09 14.48 7.30
CA GLN A 45 5.49 14.92 7.21
C GLN A 45 6.12 14.50 5.88
N GLU A 46 5.82 13.28 5.41
CA GLU A 46 6.27 12.79 4.12
C GLU A 46 5.61 13.55 2.96
N THR A 47 4.32 13.85 3.06
CA THR A 47 3.60 14.68 2.08
C THR A 47 4.22 16.08 1.98
N GLN A 48 4.51 16.76 3.10
CA GLN A 48 5.13 18.08 3.08
C GLN A 48 6.54 18.08 2.48
N ARG A 49 7.30 16.98 2.64
CA ARG A 49 8.64 16.82 2.04
C ARG A 49 8.58 16.62 0.53
N ASN A 50 7.50 16.02 0.02
CA ASN A 50 7.34 15.66 -1.40
C ASN A 50 6.65 16.76 -2.25
N VAL A 51 6.16 17.84 -1.63
CA VAL A 51 5.41 18.92 -2.32
C VAL A 51 6.30 19.92 -3.07
N SER A 52 7.63 19.77 -3.06
CA SER A 52 8.50 20.60 -3.89
C SER A 52 9.35 19.78 -4.85
N PRO A 53 8.84 19.47 -6.06
CA PRO A 53 9.68 19.07 -7.17
C PRO A 53 10.04 20.31 -7.99
N SER A 54 11.25 20.83 -7.76
CA SER A 54 11.98 21.49 -8.84
C SER A 54 12.15 20.47 -9.96
N GLU A 55 11.72 20.80 -11.18
CA GLU A 55 11.72 19.91 -12.36
C GLU A 55 13.14 19.46 -12.83
N GLN A 56 14.19 19.73 -12.05
CA GLN A 56 15.59 19.48 -12.39
C GLN A 56 16.46 19.11 -11.18
N GLU A 57 15.91 18.48 -10.14
CA GLU A 57 16.79 17.79 -9.19
C GLU A 57 17.24 16.48 -9.83
N GLU A 58 18.46 16.46 -10.38
CA GLU A 58 19.21 15.22 -10.57
C GLU A 58 19.23 14.53 -9.21
N ASP A 59 18.34 13.54 -9.04
CA ASP A 59 18.22 12.73 -7.84
C ASP A 59 19.62 12.17 -7.51
N GLU A 60 20.26 12.70 -6.45
CA GLU A 60 21.60 12.31 -5.98
C GLU A 60 21.71 10.80 -5.67
N ARG A 61 20.56 10.12 -5.65
CA ARG A 61 20.38 8.69 -5.39
C ARG A 61 20.91 7.78 -6.51
N GLY A 62 21.27 8.33 -7.68
CA GLY A 62 21.72 7.55 -8.83
C GLY A 62 20.59 6.74 -9.48
N PRO A 63 20.86 6.05 -10.61
CA PRO A 63 19.82 5.30 -11.32
C PRO A 63 19.32 4.13 -10.46
N MET A 64 18.00 4.06 -10.26
CA MET A 64 17.36 2.94 -9.56
C MET A 64 17.75 1.59 -10.21
N PRO A 65 18.11 0.57 -9.41
CA PRO A 65 18.50 -0.73 -9.96
C PRO A 65 17.32 -1.47 -10.59
N THR A 66 17.60 -2.32 -11.60
CA THR A 66 16.56 -3.10 -12.32
C THR A 66 15.74 -4.01 -11.41
N SER A 67 16.35 -4.58 -10.36
CA SER A 67 15.64 -5.37 -9.35
C SER A 67 14.59 -4.53 -8.62
N ALA A 68 14.96 -3.31 -8.20
CA ALA A 68 14.03 -2.42 -7.51
C ALA A 68 12.85 -1.99 -8.41
N PHE A 69 13.08 -1.77 -9.71
CA PHE A 69 11.98 -1.54 -10.66
C PHE A 69 11.01 -2.74 -10.71
N LYS A 70 11.53 -3.97 -10.78
CA LYS A 70 10.71 -5.18 -10.81
C LYS A 70 9.93 -5.38 -9.51
N ASP A 71 10.58 -5.18 -8.37
CA ASP A 71 9.95 -5.31 -7.05
C ASP A 71 8.85 -4.27 -6.84
N LEU A 72 9.07 -3.03 -7.25
CA LEU A 72 8.06 -1.97 -7.20
C LEU A 72 6.82 -2.35 -8.03
N LEU A 73 7.04 -2.80 -9.27
CA LEU A 73 5.93 -3.20 -10.16
C LEU A 73 5.16 -4.38 -9.58
N LYS A 74 5.84 -5.35 -8.96
CA LYS A 74 5.18 -6.48 -8.30
C LYS A 74 4.33 -6.04 -7.12
N LYS A 75 4.89 -5.25 -6.20
CA LYS A 75 4.16 -4.71 -5.04
C LYS A 75 2.93 -3.92 -5.45
N TRP A 76 3.04 -3.13 -6.53
CA TRP A 76 1.88 -2.42 -7.06
C TRP A 76 0.78 -3.35 -7.54
N GLU A 77 1.10 -4.43 -8.26
CA GLU A 77 0.08 -5.40 -8.68
C GLU A 77 -0.57 -6.10 -7.49
N ASP A 78 0.20 -6.43 -6.44
CA ASP A 78 -0.33 -7.04 -5.22
C ASP A 78 -1.33 -6.08 -4.53
N VAL A 79 -0.94 -4.82 -4.32
CA VAL A 79 -1.82 -3.78 -3.74
C VAL A 79 -3.06 -3.57 -4.60
N ARG A 80 -2.88 -3.43 -5.92
CA ARG A 80 -3.97 -3.24 -6.89
C ARG A 80 -4.98 -4.38 -6.81
N ALA A 81 -4.51 -5.63 -6.73
CA ALA A 81 -5.38 -6.79 -6.64
C ALA A 81 -6.20 -6.75 -5.33
N MET A 82 -5.55 -6.50 -4.20
CA MET A 82 -6.21 -6.43 -2.89
C MET A 82 -7.28 -5.34 -2.84
N VAL A 83 -6.97 -4.12 -3.30
CA VAL A 83 -7.93 -3.01 -3.22
C VAL A 83 -9.12 -3.21 -4.17
N LEU A 84 -8.91 -3.83 -5.34
CA LEU A 84 -10.00 -4.15 -6.26
C LEU A 84 -10.85 -5.31 -5.77
N GLU A 85 -10.30 -6.24 -4.98
CA GLU A 85 -11.05 -7.37 -4.45
C GLU A 85 -11.92 -6.98 -3.25
N TRP A 86 -11.40 -6.19 -2.33
CA TRP A 86 -12.01 -6.01 -1.01
C TRP A 86 -12.67 -4.65 -0.78
N HIS A 87 -12.42 -3.65 -1.62
CA HIS A 87 -12.96 -2.31 -1.35
C HIS A 87 -14.46 -2.19 -1.73
N PRO A 88 -15.31 -1.65 -0.84
CA PRO A 88 -16.75 -1.53 -1.10
C PRO A 88 -17.08 -0.54 -2.23
N TYR A 89 -16.27 0.51 -2.42
CA TYR A 89 -16.45 1.50 -3.49
C TYR A 89 -15.57 1.18 -4.70
N GLN A 90 -16.03 0.26 -5.53
CA GLN A 90 -15.27 -0.26 -6.68
C GLN A 90 -15.00 0.80 -7.76
N ALA A 91 -15.94 1.71 -8.00
CA ALA A 91 -15.80 2.77 -9.01
C ALA A 91 -14.68 3.75 -8.67
N ASP A 92 -14.60 4.17 -7.40
CA ASP A 92 -13.58 5.11 -6.93
C ASP A 92 -12.20 4.47 -6.92
N VAL A 93 -12.09 3.22 -6.47
CA VAL A 93 -10.83 2.46 -6.52
C VAL A 93 -10.36 2.24 -7.94
N SER A 94 -11.26 1.88 -8.86
CA SER A 94 -10.92 1.73 -10.27
C SER A 94 -10.34 3.02 -10.85
N ARG A 95 -10.98 4.17 -10.54
CA ARG A 95 -10.49 5.48 -10.96
C ARG A 95 -9.11 5.80 -10.37
N PHE A 96 -8.89 5.52 -9.09
CA PHE A 96 -7.60 5.73 -8.44
C PHE A 96 -6.50 4.86 -9.08
N VAL A 97 -6.78 3.58 -9.29
CA VAL A 97 -5.89 2.63 -9.96
C VAL A 97 -5.52 3.11 -11.37
N ASP A 98 -6.48 3.64 -12.13
CA ASP A 98 -6.23 4.16 -13.47
C ASP A 98 -5.32 5.40 -13.46
N ILE A 99 -5.59 6.34 -12.55
CA ILE A 99 -4.77 7.54 -12.38
C ILE A 99 -3.34 7.16 -11.99
N TYR A 100 -3.17 6.29 -11.01
CA TYR A 100 -1.85 5.86 -10.53
C TYR A 100 -1.09 5.07 -11.60
N ASN A 101 -1.78 4.20 -12.34
CA ASN A 101 -1.18 3.49 -13.47
C ASN A 101 -0.65 4.44 -14.54
N ASN A 102 -1.44 5.47 -14.88
CA ASN A 102 -1.08 6.42 -15.92
C ASN A 102 0.06 7.36 -15.50
N ASN A 103 0.02 7.86 -14.28
CA ASN A 103 0.95 8.89 -13.82
C ASN A 103 2.28 8.32 -13.31
N ALA A 104 2.26 7.19 -12.60
CA ALA A 104 3.44 6.62 -11.96
C ALA A 104 3.90 5.32 -12.62
N ILE A 105 3.04 4.30 -12.68
CA ILE A 105 3.48 2.94 -13.02
C ILE A 105 3.89 2.80 -14.48
N ASN A 106 3.21 3.49 -15.39
CA ASN A 106 3.56 3.47 -16.81
C ASN A 106 4.97 4.02 -17.10
N TYR A 107 5.45 4.96 -16.29
CA TYR A 107 6.83 5.44 -16.39
C TYR A 107 7.82 4.30 -16.11
N PHE A 108 7.64 3.60 -15.00
CA PHE A 108 8.49 2.47 -14.61
C PHE A 108 8.44 1.31 -15.61
N ARG A 109 7.25 0.95 -16.10
CA ARG A 109 7.09 -0.06 -17.16
C ARG A 109 7.85 0.32 -18.44
N LYS A 110 7.82 1.60 -18.84
CA LYS A 110 8.54 2.09 -20.02
C LYS A 110 10.06 2.01 -19.83
N ILE A 111 10.57 2.36 -18.65
CA ILE A 111 12.01 2.27 -18.35
C ILE A 111 12.47 0.82 -18.36
N LEU A 112 11.76 -0.07 -17.68
CA LEU A 112 12.12 -1.49 -17.63
C LEU A 112 12.19 -2.08 -19.05
N LYS A 113 11.20 -1.78 -19.90
CA LYS A 113 11.18 -2.22 -21.30
C LYS A 113 12.35 -1.66 -22.12
N LYS A 114 12.83 -0.45 -21.83
CA LYS A 114 14.04 0.10 -22.48
C LYS A 114 15.29 -0.64 -22.04
N ILE A 115 15.44 -0.91 -20.75
CA ILE A 115 16.59 -1.65 -20.18
C ILE A 115 16.67 -3.06 -20.79
N GLU A 116 15.55 -3.78 -20.84
CA GLU A 116 15.49 -5.13 -21.41
C GLU A 116 15.84 -5.17 -22.89
N LYS A 117 15.36 -4.18 -23.68
CA LYS A 117 15.74 -4.04 -25.08
C LYS A 117 17.23 -3.80 -25.25
N GLN A 118 17.81 -2.90 -24.45
CA GLN A 118 19.24 -2.61 -24.52
C GLN A 118 20.07 -3.86 -24.19
N SER A 119 19.73 -4.55 -23.10
CA SER A 119 20.40 -5.80 -22.71
C SER A 119 20.30 -6.89 -23.79
N THR A 120 19.15 -7.00 -24.47
CA THR A 120 18.96 -7.95 -25.57
C THR A 120 19.84 -7.60 -26.78
N LEU A 121 19.91 -6.32 -27.14
CA LEU A 121 20.77 -5.84 -28.23
C LEU A 121 22.24 -6.05 -27.90
N ASP A 122 22.66 -5.73 -26.68
CA ASP A 122 24.05 -5.91 -26.24
C ASP A 122 24.44 -7.39 -26.31
N MET A 123 23.55 -8.31 -25.94
CA MET A 123 23.79 -9.74 -26.07
C MET A 123 23.89 -10.19 -27.53
N PHE A 124 23.07 -9.63 -28.41
CA PHE A 124 23.07 -9.98 -29.84
C PHE A 124 24.34 -9.48 -30.56
N PHE A 125 24.79 -8.27 -30.27
CA PHE A 125 25.98 -7.68 -30.89
C PHE A 125 27.30 -8.16 -30.28
N ASN A 126 27.29 -8.64 -29.03
CA ASN A 126 28.48 -9.18 -28.36
C ASN A 126 28.49 -10.72 -28.32
N ALA A 127 27.61 -11.38 -29.08
CA ALA A 127 27.65 -12.83 -29.25
C ALA A 127 28.89 -13.22 -30.10
N PRO A 128 29.65 -14.25 -29.70
CA PRO A 128 30.88 -14.68 -30.39
C PRO A 128 30.65 -15.28 -31.78
#